data_AF-A0A3C1G767-F1
#
_entry.id   AF-A0A3C1G767-F1
#
_cell.length_a   1.000
_cell.length_b   1.000
_cell.length_c   1.000
_cell.angle_alpha   90.00
_cell.angle_beta   90.00
_cell.angle_gamma   90.00
#
_symmetry.space_group_name_H-M   'P 1'
#
loop_
_entity.id
_entity.type
_entity.pdbx_description
1 polymer ?
#
loop_
_entity_poly.entity_id
_entity_poly.type
_entity_poly.pdbx_seq_one_letter_code
_entity_poly.pdbx_strand_id
1 'polypeptide(L)'
;MRRRRALQILLAVLGVLVLLAWWRPAWLAGAMARRLSPRLDRASPTGSLSPHETENIVAFADVVVTGRALGPEERGYVVEHVAERTGGAPGYLSLYRATSSLLDSLAGQRFSGLDRPLREDLVARHDLGNPDVRVRELFWPFRRGAQRVRALAVPDLIAGYHGSPAGWALVGYTVFPGRPGDLVRYTRAEA
;
A
#
# COMPACT_ATOMS: atom_id res chain seq x y z
N MET A 1 -27.44 -50.63 14.34
CA MET A 1 -25.98 -50.37 14.25
C MET A 1 -25.56 -49.34 13.18
N ARG A 2 -26.24 -49.20 12.02
CA ARG A 2 -25.82 -48.29 10.93
C ARG A 2 -25.90 -46.79 11.24
N ARG A 3 -26.92 -46.33 12.01
CA ARG A 3 -27.10 -44.90 12.36
C ARG A 3 -25.99 -44.33 13.26
N ARG A 4 -25.49 -45.09 14.23
CA ARG A 4 -24.38 -44.65 15.10
C ARG A 4 -23.08 -44.46 14.33
N ARG A 5 -22.77 -45.35 13.37
CA ARG A 5 -21.59 -45.21 12.51
C ARG A 5 -21.67 -43.99 11.59
N ALA A 6 -22.86 -43.70 11.02
CA ALA A 6 -23.05 -42.51 10.19
C ALA A 6 -22.85 -41.21 10.98
N LEU A 7 -23.37 -41.13 12.21
CA LEU A 7 -23.21 -39.95 13.06
C LEU A 7 -21.75 -39.73 13.48
N GLN A 8 -21.03 -40.81 13.79
CA GLN A 8 -19.61 -40.76 14.14
C GLN A 8 -18.73 -40.31 12.97
N ILE A 9 -19.02 -40.78 11.75
CA ILE A 9 -18.33 -40.32 10.54
C ILE A 9 -18.61 -38.84 10.30
N LEU A 10 -19.86 -38.39 10.44
CA LEU A 10 -20.22 -36.99 10.25
C LEU A 10 -19.49 -36.08 11.26
N LEU A 11 -19.45 -36.46 12.54
CA LEU A 11 -18.74 -35.72 13.59
C LEU A 11 -17.23 -35.72 13.37
N ALA A 12 -16.65 -36.82 12.89
CA ALA A 12 -15.23 -36.88 12.55
C ALA A 12 -14.90 -35.97 11.36
N VAL A 13 -15.72 -35.96 10.32
CA VAL A 13 -15.56 -35.06 9.15
C VAL A 13 -15.72 -33.60 9.58
N LEU A 14 -16.70 -33.29 10.43
CA LEU A 14 -16.91 -31.94 10.94
C LEU A 14 -15.73 -31.49 11.82
N GLY A 15 -15.22 -32.38 12.69
CA GLY A 15 -14.06 -32.12 13.52
C GLY A 15 -12.78 -31.87 12.70
N VAL A 16 -12.55 -32.65 11.64
CA VAL A 16 -11.43 -32.46 10.71
C VAL A 16 -11.58 -31.17 9.92
N LEU A 17 -12.79 -30.82 9.47
CA LEU A 17 -13.06 -29.54 8.80
C LEU A 17 -12.82 -28.33 9.71
N VAL A 18 -13.22 -28.42 10.99
CA VAL A 18 -12.96 -27.38 12.00
C VAL A 18 -11.47 -27.30 12.30
N LEU A 19 -10.77 -28.43 12.43
CA LEU A 19 -9.32 -28.44 12.65
C LEU A 19 -8.57 -27.83 11.46
N LEU A 20 -8.94 -28.18 10.21
CA LEU A 20 -8.36 -27.59 8.99
C LEU A 20 -8.71 -26.10 8.84
N ALA A 21 -9.90 -25.68 9.27
CA ALA A 21 -10.27 -24.27 9.31
C ALA A 21 -9.52 -23.49 10.41
N TRP A 22 -9.04 -24.16 11.46
CA TRP A 22 -8.22 -23.56 12.51
C TRP A 22 -6.72 -23.59 12.15
N TRP A 23 -6.26 -24.67 11.52
CA TRP A 23 -4.96 -24.83 10.86
C TRP A 23 -4.90 -24.10 9.51
N ARG A 24 -5.46 -22.89 9.40
CA ARG A 24 -5.35 -22.10 8.16
C ARG A 24 -3.88 -21.82 7.90
N PRO A 25 -3.26 -22.51 6.93
CA PRO A 25 -1.85 -22.35 6.75
C PRO A 25 -1.69 -21.03 5.97
N ALA A 26 -0.84 -20.13 6.49
CA ALA A 26 -0.72 -18.75 6.00
C ALA A 26 -0.50 -18.66 4.48
N TRP A 27 0.05 -19.72 3.86
CA TRP A 27 0.24 -19.82 2.40
C TRP A 27 -1.08 -19.90 1.60
N LEU A 28 -2.13 -20.57 2.10
CA LEU A 28 -3.45 -20.59 1.44
C LEU A 28 -4.14 -19.23 1.53
N ALA A 29 -3.99 -18.55 2.67
CA ALA A 29 -4.45 -17.16 2.83
C ALA A 29 -3.69 -16.22 1.86
N GLY A 30 -2.38 -16.38 1.73
CA GLY A 30 -1.55 -15.60 0.79
C GLY A 30 -1.87 -15.88 -0.68
N ALA A 31 -2.14 -17.13 -1.06
CA ALA A 31 -2.50 -17.50 -2.42
C ALA A 31 -3.90 -16.97 -2.82
N MET A 32 -4.89 -17.07 -1.93
CA MET A 32 -6.20 -16.44 -2.16
C MET A 32 -6.11 -14.91 -2.16
N ALA A 33 -5.32 -14.33 -1.25
CA ALA A 33 -5.09 -12.89 -1.21
C ALA A 33 -4.51 -12.39 -2.55
N ARG A 34 -3.46 -13.02 -3.09
CA ARG A 34 -2.88 -12.66 -4.41
C ARG A 34 -3.87 -12.75 -5.56
N ARG A 35 -4.74 -13.76 -5.56
CA ARG A 35 -5.72 -13.97 -6.63
C ARG A 35 -6.85 -12.93 -6.57
N LEU A 36 -7.12 -12.40 -5.38
CA LEU A 36 -8.14 -11.42 -5.09
C LEU A 36 -7.57 -10.01 -4.87
N SER A 37 -6.25 -9.85 -5.02
CA SER A 37 -5.58 -8.57 -4.89
C SER A 37 -6.15 -7.59 -5.91
N PRO A 38 -6.39 -6.33 -5.51
CA PRO A 38 -6.82 -5.30 -6.44
C PRO A 38 -5.80 -5.18 -7.58
N ARG A 39 -6.31 -4.99 -8.79
CA ARG A 39 -5.50 -4.75 -9.97
C ARG A 39 -5.67 -3.32 -10.45
N LEU A 40 -4.60 -2.80 -11.03
CA LEU A 40 -4.65 -1.58 -11.82
C LEU A 40 -5.58 -1.81 -13.02
N ASP A 41 -6.46 -0.84 -13.25
CA ASP A 41 -7.27 -0.83 -14.45
C ASP A 41 -6.44 -0.29 -15.62
N ARG A 42 -5.76 -1.18 -16.34
CA ARG A 42 -4.89 -0.82 -17.46
C ARG A 42 -5.65 -0.31 -18.69
N ALA A 43 -6.99 -0.41 -18.70
CA ALA A 43 -7.80 0.21 -19.75
C ALA A 43 -7.99 1.71 -19.51
N SER A 44 -7.77 2.19 -18.28
CA SER A 44 -7.80 3.62 -17.97
C SER A 44 -6.63 4.35 -18.66
N PRO A 45 -6.88 5.49 -19.33
CA PRO A 45 -5.84 6.24 -20.04
C PRO A 45 -4.81 6.85 -19.09
N THR A 46 -3.66 7.21 -19.65
CA THR A 46 -2.66 8.06 -18.99
C THR A 46 -3.10 9.53 -19.04
N GLY A 47 -2.42 10.38 -18.27
CA GLY A 47 -2.65 11.82 -18.24
C GLY A 47 -2.12 12.47 -16.97
N SER A 48 -2.67 13.64 -16.65
CA SER A 48 -2.32 14.41 -15.46
C SER A 48 -3.44 14.44 -14.43
N LEU A 49 -3.04 14.49 -13.16
CA LEU A 49 -3.91 14.86 -12.06
C LEU A 49 -4.19 16.37 -12.09
N SER A 50 -5.38 16.75 -11.62
CA SER A 50 -5.66 18.15 -11.32
C SER A 50 -4.79 18.65 -10.15
N PRO A 51 -4.60 19.97 -9.99
CA PRO A 51 -3.78 20.52 -8.90
C PRO A 51 -4.21 20.02 -7.52
N HIS A 52 -5.52 20.02 -7.26
CA HIS A 52 -6.09 19.51 -6.01
C HIS A 52 -5.77 18.01 -5.79
N GLU A 53 -5.94 17.18 -6.81
CA GLU A 53 -5.66 15.74 -6.69
C GLU A 53 -4.19 15.52 -6.34
N THR A 54 -3.29 16.25 -6.99
CA THR A 54 -1.85 16.22 -6.66
C THR A 54 -1.58 16.65 -5.22
N GLU A 55 -2.17 17.76 -4.76
CA GLU A 55 -2.03 18.23 -3.37
C GLU A 55 -2.47 17.18 -2.35
N ASN A 56 -3.58 16.48 -2.61
CA ASN A 56 -4.07 15.40 -1.76
C ASN A 56 -3.12 14.21 -1.72
N ILE A 57 -2.60 13.78 -2.88
CA ILE A 57 -1.66 12.65 -2.95
C ILE A 57 -0.36 12.99 -2.23
N VAL A 58 0.16 14.21 -2.38
CA VAL A 58 1.35 14.67 -1.64
C VAL A 58 1.07 14.73 -0.15
N ALA A 59 -0.07 15.31 0.27
CA ALA A 59 -0.45 15.38 1.68
C ALA A 59 -0.66 13.98 2.30
N PHE A 60 -1.02 12.99 1.49
CA PHE A 60 -1.12 11.59 1.92
C PHE A 60 0.26 10.94 2.01
N ALA A 61 1.15 11.18 1.03
CA ALA A 61 2.54 10.76 1.07
C ALA A 61 3.28 11.30 2.31
N ASP A 62 3.00 12.55 2.70
CA ASP A 62 3.50 13.17 3.95
C ASP A 62 3.20 12.35 5.21
N VAL A 63 2.16 11.52 5.18
CA VAL A 63 1.75 10.68 6.31
C VAL A 63 2.33 9.27 6.17
N VAL A 64 2.21 8.65 4.99
CA VAL A 64 2.46 7.20 4.84
C VAL A 64 3.90 6.83 4.52
N VAL A 65 4.73 7.76 4.03
CA VAL A 65 6.06 7.43 3.50
C VAL A 65 7.13 7.41 4.58
N THR A 66 7.27 8.50 5.35
CA THR A 66 8.37 8.66 6.31
C THR A 66 7.92 8.77 7.77
N GLY A 67 6.59 8.83 8.02
CA GLY A 67 6.05 9.12 9.34
C GLY A 67 6.37 10.53 9.87
N ARG A 68 6.97 11.41 9.05
CA ARG A 68 7.27 12.81 9.36
C ARG A 68 6.85 13.75 8.23
N ALA A 69 6.87 15.05 8.48
CA ALA A 69 6.65 16.03 7.42
C ALA A 69 7.74 15.94 6.36
N LEU A 70 7.33 15.88 5.09
CA LEU A 70 8.25 16.00 3.98
C LEU A 70 8.64 17.47 3.80
N GLY A 71 9.93 17.71 3.58
CA GLY A 71 10.43 19.02 3.17
C GLY A 71 9.98 19.39 1.76
N PRO A 72 10.14 20.65 1.34
CA PRO A 72 9.73 21.11 0.01
C PRO A 72 10.33 20.28 -1.14
N GLU A 73 11.62 19.93 -1.05
CA GLU A 73 12.31 19.12 -2.07
C GLU A 73 11.75 17.68 -2.13
N GLU A 74 11.53 17.07 -0.97
CA GLU A 74 10.96 15.73 -0.85
C GLU A 74 9.55 15.65 -1.45
N ARG A 75 8.74 16.69 -1.21
CA ARG A 75 7.42 16.82 -1.84
C ARG A 75 7.54 16.97 -3.35
N GLY A 76 8.56 17.69 -3.83
CA GLY A 76 8.90 17.79 -5.26
C GLY A 76 9.11 16.42 -5.91
N TYR A 77 9.88 15.54 -5.27
CA TYR A 77 10.09 14.16 -5.78
C TYR A 77 8.80 13.35 -5.82
N VAL A 78 7.93 13.49 -4.83
CA VAL A 78 6.62 12.82 -4.86
C VAL A 78 5.76 13.32 -6.02
N VAL A 79 5.75 14.64 -6.26
CA VAL A 79 5.02 15.24 -7.39
C VAL A 79 5.55 14.71 -8.73
N GLU A 80 6.88 14.69 -8.89
CA GLU A 80 7.55 14.19 -10.10
C GLU A 80 7.22 12.71 -10.34
N HIS A 81 7.37 11.88 -9.31
CA HIS A 81 7.02 10.45 -9.39
C HIS A 81 5.56 10.26 -9.80
N VAL A 82 4.62 10.94 -9.14
CA VAL A 82 3.19 10.81 -9.47
C VAL A 82 2.93 11.22 -10.91
N ALA A 83 3.53 12.33 -11.37
CA ALA A 83 3.39 12.80 -12.75
C ALA A 83 3.94 11.78 -13.77
N GLU A 84 5.12 11.20 -13.49
CA GLU A 84 5.72 10.15 -14.32
C GLU A 84 4.81 8.92 -14.39
N ARG A 85 4.29 8.45 -13.25
CA ARG A 85 3.38 7.29 -13.20
C ARG A 85 2.09 7.54 -13.97
N THR A 86 1.43 8.68 -13.75
CA THR A 86 0.16 8.97 -14.42
C THR A 86 0.32 9.25 -15.92
N GLY A 87 1.44 9.84 -16.33
CA GLY A 87 1.75 10.10 -17.74
C GLY A 87 2.26 8.88 -18.50
N GLY A 88 3.03 8.01 -17.85
CA GLY A 88 3.74 6.91 -18.49
C GLY A 88 3.09 5.53 -18.38
N ALA A 89 2.25 5.28 -17.37
CA ALA A 89 1.72 3.94 -17.09
C ALA A 89 0.17 3.92 -16.97
N PRO A 90 -0.53 3.17 -17.84
CA PRO A 90 -1.98 3.03 -17.77
C PRO A 90 -2.49 2.53 -16.42
N GLY A 91 -3.63 3.08 -15.98
CA GLY A 91 -4.26 2.73 -14.70
C GLY A 91 -3.78 3.52 -13.47
N TYR A 92 -2.63 4.20 -13.53
CA TYR A 92 -2.15 5.02 -12.42
C TYR A 92 -2.95 6.30 -12.25
N LEU A 93 -3.38 6.92 -13.35
CA LEU A 93 -4.24 8.10 -13.29
C LEU A 93 -5.53 7.80 -12.54
N SER A 94 -6.26 6.74 -12.92
CA SER A 94 -7.51 6.37 -12.25
C SER A 94 -7.29 5.92 -10.81
N LEU A 95 -6.17 5.24 -10.51
CA LEU A 95 -5.79 4.90 -9.14
C LEU A 95 -5.62 6.15 -8.26
N TYR A 96 -4.85 7.13 -8.70
CA TYR A 96 -4.59 8.33 -7.91
C TYR A 96 -5.81 9.23 -7.78
N ARG A 97 -6.64 9.36 -8.82
CA ARG A 97 -7.94 10.07 -8.71
C ARG A 97 -8.88 9.40 -7.72
N ALA A 98 -8.97 8.07 -7.76
CA ALA A 98 -9.77 7.32 -6.80
C ALA A 98 -9.23 7.43 -5.37
N THR A 99 -7.91 7.50 -5.22
CA THR A 99 -7.25 7.72 -3.93
C THR A 99 -7.59 9.10 -3.38
N SER A 100 -7.42 10.16 -4.18
CA SER A 100 -7.79 11.53 -3.80
C SER A 100 -9.26 11.63 -3.41
N SER A 101 -10.16 11.08 -4.23
CA SER A 101 -11.61 11.11 -3.97
C SER A 101 -11.99 10.36 -2.69
N LEU A 102 -11.33 9.23 -2.41
CA LEU A 102 -11.53 8.50 -1.17
C LEU A 102 -11.09 9.33 0.04
N LEU A 103 -9.92 9.96 -0.04
CA LEU A 103 -9.38 10.78 1.06
C LEU A 103 -10.33 11.93 1.39
N ASP A 104 -10.83 12.64 0.37
CA ASP A 104 -11.79 13.73 0.58
C ASP A 104 -13.12 13.23 1.17
N SER A 105 -13.61 12.09 0.68
CA SER A 105 -14.83 11.48 1.20
C SER A 105 -14.71 11.05 2.66
N LEU A 106 -13.54 10.53 3.07
CA LEU A 106 -13.28 10.15 4.47
C LEU A 106 -13.10 11.38 5.37
N ALA A 107 -12.50 12.44 4.85
CA ALA A 107 -12.29 13.69 5.58
C ALA A 107 -13.57 14.53 5.70
N GLY A 108 -14.54 14.34 4.79
CA GLY A 108 -15.72 15.21 4.66
C GLY A 108 -15.39 16.61 4.10
N GLN A 109 -14.14 16.83 3.70
CA GLN A 109 -13.59 18.06 3.12
C GLN A 109 -12.31 17.72 2.36
N ARG A 110 -11.60 18.73 1.83
CA ARG A 110 -10.31 18.50 1.17
C ARG A 110 -9.31 17.91 2.15
N PHE A 111 -8.78 16.73 1.84
CA PHE A 111 -7.82 16.05 2.71
C PHE A 111 -6.54 16.86 2.89
N SER A 112 -6.04 17.52 1.84
CA SER A 112 -4.88 18.42 1.91
C SER A 112 -5.09 19.64 2.80
N GLY A 113 -6.35 20.05 3.01
CA GLY A 113 -6.73 21.17 3.89
C GLY A 113 -6.76 20.81 5.38
N LEU A 114 -6.65 19.53 5.72
CA LEU A 114 -6.56 19.10 7.11
C LEU A 114 -5.18 19.41 7.70
N ASP A 115 -5.16 19.74 8.98
CA ASP A 115 -3.92 19.76 9.74
C ASP A 115 -3.29 18.36 9.79
N ARG A 116 -1.97 18.31 9.86
CA ARG A 116 -1.21 17.06 9.83
C ARG A 116 -1.69 16.02 10.87
N PRO A 117 -1.92 16.37 12.16
CA PRO A 117 -2.40 15.39 13.13
C PRO A 117 -3.75 14.78 12.77
N LEU A 118 -4.64 15.55 12.13
CA LEU A 118 -5.93 15.06 11.65
C LEU A 118 -5.78 14.13 10.45
N ARG A 119 -4.83 14.41 9.56
CA ARG A 119 -4.47 13.50 8.45
C ARG A 119 -3.94 12.17 8.99
N GLU A 120 -3.04 12.23 9.98
CA GLU A 120 -2.48 11.04 10.63
C GLU A 120 -3.57 10.19 11.31
N ASP A 121 -4.45 10.83 12.10
CA ASP A 121 -5.59 10.16 12.74
C ASP A 121 -6.55 9.53 11.71
N LEU A 122 -6.87 10.22 10.62
CA LEU A 122 -7.70 9.66 9.55
C LEU A 122 -7.06 8.44 8.90
N VAL A 123 -5.78 8.54 8.53
CA VAL A 123 -5.02 7.44 7.93
C VAL A 123 -4.96 6.24 8.87
N ALA A 124 -4.72 6.46 10.16
CA ALA A 124 -4.68 5.40 11.17
C ALA A 124 -6.06 4.76 11.41
N ARG A 125 -7.11 5.58 11.58
CA ARG A 125 -8.49 5.12 11.82
C ARG A 125 -9.03 4.25 10.69
N HIS A 126 -8.64 4.56 9.46
CA HIS A 126 -9.04 3.82 8.27
C HIS A 126 -7.98 2.79 7.80
N ASP A 127 -6.92 2.59 8.59
CA ASP A 127 -5.83 1.64 8.34
C ASP A 127 -5.17 1.83 6.96
N LEU A 128 -5.18 3.05 6.43
CA LEU A 128 -4.75 3.33 5.05
C LEU A 128 -3.24 3.18 4.83
N GLY A 129 -2.43 3.26 5.88
CA GLY A 129 -0.98 3.08 5.81
C GLY A 129 -0.52 1.62 5.85
N ASN A 130 -1.41 0.67 6.12
CA ASN A 130 -1.04 -0.74 6.27
C ASN A 130 -1.17 -1.50 4.94
N PRO A 131 -0.07 -2.00 4.35
CA PRO A 131 -0.13 -2.72 3.08
C PRO A 131 -0.75 -4.12 3.20
N ASP A 132 -0.87 -4.68 4.42
CA ASP A 132 -1.41 -6.02 4.64
C ASP A 132 -2.93 -6.06 4.54
N VAL A 133 -3.44 -6.39 3.36
CA VAL A 133 -4.85 -6.69 3.17
C VAL A 133 -5.18 -8.07 3.74
N ARG A 134 -5.85 -8.09 4.90
CA ARG A 134 -6.35 -9.35 5.50
C ARG A 134 -7.48 -9.92 4.66
N VAL A 135 -7.47 -11.25 4.42
CA VAL A 135 -8.48 -11.98 3.62
C VAL A 135 -9.93 -11.70 4.06
N ARG A 136 -10.17 -11.43 5.35
CA ARG A 136 -11.52 -11.10 5.87
C ARG A 136 -12.06 -9.77 5.34
N GLU A 137 -11.19 -8.81 5.04
CA GLU A 137 -11.57 -7.47 4.58
C GLU A 137 -12.03 -7.45 3.13
N LEU A 138 -11.70 -8.51 2.41
CA LEU A 138 -11.95 -8.66 0.98
C LEU A 138 -13.43 -8.89 0.65
N PHE A 139 -14.22 -9.30 1.64
CA PHE A 139 -15.65 -9.58 1.51
C PHE A 139 -16.56 -8.39 1.89
N TRP A 140 -16.00 -7.24 2.33
CA TRP A 140 -16.79 -6.07 2.73
C TRP A 140 -16.78 -4.98 1.64
N PRO A 141 -17.95 -4.61 1.06
CA PRO A 141 -18.01 -3.75 -0.12
C PRO A 141 -17.51 -2.32 0.10
N PHE A 142 -17.70 -1.75 1.30
CA PHE A 142 -17.22 -0.40 1.64
C PHE A 142 -15.69 -0.28 1.74
N ARG A 143 -14.94 -1.39 1.80
CA ARG A 143 -13.48 -1.37 1.95
C ARG A 143 -12.71 -1.52 0.64
N ARG A 144 -13.37 -1.72 -0.51
CA ARG A 144 -12.67 -1.93 -1.79
C ARG A 144 -11.81 -0.74 -2.21
N GLY A 145 -12.26 0.49 -1.94
CA GLY A 145 -11.49 1.71 -2.17
C GLY A 145 -10.23 1.77 -1.32
N ALA A 146 -10.38 1.66 0.00
CA ALA A 146 -9.26 1.62 0.96
C ALA A 146 -8.27 0.47 0.66
N GLN A 147 -8.79 -0.70 0.25
CA GLN A 147 -7.97 -1.83 -0.16
C GLN A 147 -7.10 -1.51 -1.39
N ARG A 148 -7.66 -0.84 -2.41
CA ARG A 148 -6.89 -0.40 -3.58
C ARG A 148 -5.81 0.60 -3.19
N VAL A 149 -6.11 1.55 -2.31
CA VAL A 149 -5.11 2.52 -1.81
C VAL A 149 -3.97 1.79 -1.11
N ARG A 150 -4.28 0.93 -0.13
CA ARG A 150 -3.28 0.18 0.65
C ARG A 150 -2.42 -0.76 -0.18
N ALA A 151 -3.02 -1.44 -1.16
CA ALA A 151 -2.33 -2.48 -1.93
C ALA A 151 -1.61 -1.95 -3.17
N LEU A 152 -1.98 -0.76 -3.68
CA LEU A 152 -1.42 -0.22 -4.93
C LEU A 152 -0.83 1.18 -4.73
N ALA A 153 -1.61 2.14 -4.24
CA ALA A 153 -1.15 3.53 -4.15
C ALA A 153 -0.05 3.70 -3.09
N VAL A 154 -0.22 3.13 -1.90
CA VAL A 154 0.76 3.25 -0.81
C VAL A 154 2.11 2.62 -1.18
N PRO A 155 2.19 1.37 -1.67
CA PRO A 155 3.46 0.80 -2.11
C PRO A 155 4.11 1.60 -3.25
N ASP A 156 3.31 2.15 -4.17
CA ASP A 156 3.83 2.96 -5.28
C ASP A 156 4.42 4.29 -4.78
N LEU A 157 3.76 4.97 -3.82
CA LEU A 157 4.27 6.20 -3.20
C LEU A 157 5.54 5.95 -2.37
N ILE A 158 5.55 4.87 -1.58
CA ILE A 158 6.73 4.46 -0.81
C ILE A 158 7.89 4.15 -1.76
N ALA A 159 7.64 3.37 -2.82
CA ALA A 159 8.64 3.04 -3.82
C ALA A 159 9.17 4.29 -4.54
N GLY A 160 8.29 5.22 -4.92
CA GLY A 160 8.67 6.48 -5.56
C GLY A 160 9.56 7.33 -4.67
N TYR A 161 9.19 7.51 -3.40
CA TYR A 161 10.02 8.26 -2.47
C TYR A 161 11.37 7.59 -2.23
N HIS A 162 11.41 6.27 -1.98
CA HIS A 162 12.67 5.55 -1.79
C HIS A 162 13.52 5.44 -3.07
N GLY A 163 12.92 5.64 -4.24
CA GLY A 163 13.61 5.78 -5.52
C GLY A 163 14.28 7.15 -5.72
N SER A 164 13.96 8.15 -4.89
CA SER A 164 14.50 9.52 -4.99
C SER A 164 15.81 9.69 -4.21
N PRO A 165 16.61 10.75 -4.49
CA PRO A 165 17.78 11.08 -3.69
C PRO A 165 17.50 11.20 -2.19
N ALA A 166 16.36 11.78 -1.79
CA ALA A 166 15.97 11.89 -0.39
C ALA A 166 15.70 10.53 0.27
N GLY A 167 15.05 9.63 -0.47
CA GLY A 167 14.82 8.27 -0.03
C GLY A 167 16.10 7.46 0.17
N TRP A 168 17.09 7.66 -0.71
CA TRP A 168 18.41 7.04 -0.58
C TRP A 168 19.22 7.62 0.58
N ALA A 169 19.14 8.93 0.81
CA ALA A 169 19.78 9.59 1.95
C ALA A 169 19.24 9.05 3.28
N LEU A 170 17.94 8.75 3.37
CA LEU A 170 17.32 8.15 4.55
C LEU A 170 17.89 6.76 4.89
N VAL A 171 18.31 5.99 3.88
CA VAL A 171 18.92 4.65 4.06
C VAL A 171 20.43 4.74 4.32
N GLY A 172 20.99 5.96 4.38
CA GLY A 172 22.39 6.21 4.71
C GLY A 172 23.35 6.18 3.51
N TYR A 173 22.84 6.19 2.28
CA TYR A 173 23.67 6.36 1.08
C TYR A 173 23.89 7.85 0.79
N THR A 174 25.15 8.25 0.62
CA THR A 174 25.53 9.66 0.43
C THR A 174 25.52 10.12 -1.03
N VAL A 175 25.40 9.20 -2.01
CA VAL A 175 25.41 9.53 -3.46
C VAL A 175 24.40 8.66 -4.22
N PHE A 176 23.54 9.28 -5.03
CA PHE A 176 22.52 8.63 -5.88
C PHE A 176 22.94 8.59 -7.36
N PRO A 177 22.70 7.49 -8.11
CA PRO A 177 22.37 6.14 -7.62
C PRO A 177 23.66 5.47 -7.10
N GLY A 178 23.64 5.09 -5.82
CA GLY A 178 24.69 4.43 -5.05
C GLY A 178 26.10 4.35 -5.64
N ARG A 179 27.01 5.26 -5.24
CA ARG A 179 28.40 4.83 -5.08
C ARG A 179 28.52 4.17 -3.70
N PRO A 180 29.10 2.96 -3.59
CA PRO A 180 29.37 2.37 -2.30
C PRO A 180 30.21 3.36 -1.49
N GLY A 181 29.69 3.79 -0.35
CA GLY A 181 30.48 4.52 0.63
C GLY A 181 31.63 3.61 1.04
N ASP A 182 32.85 4.06 0.76
CA ASP A 182 34.12 3.38 1.04
C ASP A 182 34.12 1.86 0.74
N LEU A 183 34.56 1.49 -0.47
CA LEU A 183 34.83 0.10 -0.88
C LEU A 183 35.72 -0.66 0.13
N VAL A 184 36.44 0.06 0.98
CA VAL A 184 37.33 -0.47 2.02
C VAL A 184 36.58 -1.25 3.11
N ARG A 185 35.27 -1.02 3.31
CA ARG A 185 34.47 -1.79 4.30
C ARG A 185 34.22 -3.25 3.89
N TYR A 186 34.25 -3.59 2.60
CA TYR A 186 33.93 -4.93 2.10
C TYR A 186 35.14 -5.71 1.60
N THR A 187 36.29 -5.07 1.43
CA THR A 187 37.57 -5.73 1.22
C THR A 187 38.24 -5.96 2.57
N ARG A 188 38.04 -7.14 3.17
CA ARG A 188 39.01 -7.65 4.15
C ARG A 188 40.27 -7.99 3.35
N ALA A 189 41.42 -7.43 3.71
CA ALA A 189 42.68 -7.88 3.13
C ALA A 189 42.83 -9.38 3.43
N GLU A 190 42.95 -10.21 2.40
CA GLU A 190 43.45 -11.57 2.56
C GLU A 190 44.91 -11.44 3.01
N ALA A 191 45.17 -11.93 4.23
CA ALA A 191 46.51 -12.07 4.78
C ALA A 191 47.05 -13.46 4.44
#